data_AF-A0A958VWB5-F1
#
_entry.id   AF-A0A958VWB5-F1
#
_cell.length_a   1.000
_cell.length_b   1.000
_cell.length_c   1.000
_cell.angle_alpha   90.00
_cell.angle_beta   90.00
_cell.angle_gamma   90.00
#
_symmetry.space_group_name_H-M   'P 1'
#
loop_
_entity.id
_entity.type
_entity.pdbx_description
1 polymer ?
#
loop_
_entity_poly.entity_id
_entity_poly.type
_entity_poly.pdbx_seq_one_letter_code
_entity_poly.pdbx_strand_id
1 'polypeptide(L)'
;MKVLFYFLIPFLWQESTPFKPADEYGFTLNYEFRNKAVSDRFKVDWSNQLQYSDGTLPFATITIKPLKLSQDEERVKIITNLGNRIYSRKAAVDNDIVIEMGFTDDLKDHIDVFEYDVIFFSGRKETSRINLYVDRDGNFLINGEKRGKF
;
A
#
# COMPACT_ATOMS: atom_id res chain seq x y z
N MET A 1 57.38 -1.54 -4.19
CA MET A 1 56.61 -0.79 -3.18
C MET A 1 55.18 -1.32 -3.19
N LYS A 2 54.80 -2.07 -2.17
CA LYS A 2 53.44 -2.63 -1.97
C LYS A 2 52.82 -1.89 -0.79
N VAL A 3 51.90 -0.94 -1.00
CA VAL A 3 50.98 -0.49 0.07
C VAL A 3 49.70 0.08 -0.54
N LEU A 4 48.57 -0.47 -0.05
CA LEU A 4 47.19 0.04 0.04
C LEU A 4 46.49 0.65 -1.19
N PHE A 5 45.50 -0.10 -1.67
CA PHE A 5 44.21 0.47 -2.10
C PHE A 5 43.09 -0.53 -1.77
N TYR A 6 42.77 -0.68 -0.49
CA TYR A 6 41.63 -1.48 -0.01
C TYR A 6 40.91 -0.71 1.08
N PHE A 7 40.22 0.38 0.74
CA PHE A 7 39.37 1.08 1.71
C PHE A 7 38.31 1.96 1.04
N LEU A 8 37.46 1.39 0.18
CA LEU A 8 36.36 2.16 -0.42
C LEU A 8 35.09 1.35 -0.72
N ILE A 9 34.76 0.32 0.08
CA ILE A 9 33.45 -0.35 -0.06
C ILE A 9 32.88 -0.77 1.31
N PRO A 10 32.33 0.16 2.11
CA PRO A 10 31.22 -0.26 2.99
C PRO A 10 30.01 0.69 2.93
N PHE A 11 29.80 1.43 1.84
CA PHE A 11 28.69 2.40 1.73
C PHE A 11 27.47 1.93 0.95
N LEU A 12 27.42 0.67 0.52
CA LEU A 12 26.31 0.13 -0.30
C LEU A 12 25.40 -0.86 0.44
N TRP A 13 25.57 -1.04 1.75
CA TRP A 13 24.56 -1.73 2.55
C TRP A 13 23.46 -0.74 2.96
N GLN A 14 22.69 -0.31 1.97
CA GLN A 14 21.37 0.21 2.21
C GLN A 14 20.50 -1.00 2.55
N GLU A 15 20.35 -1.30 3.85
CA GLU A 15 19.44 -2.36 4.31
C GLU A 15 18.04 -2.02 3.79
N SER A 16 17.60 -2.70 2.74
CA SER A 16 16.20 -2.64 2.31
C SER A 16 15.35 -3.20 3.43
N THR A 17 14.39 -2.42 3.95
CA THR A 17 13.46 -2.87 4.99
C THR A 17 12.86 -4.23 4.59
N PRO A 18 13.06 -5.29 5.38
CA PRO A 18 12.64 -6.63 5.01
C PRO A 18 11.12 -6.73 4.97
N PHE A 19 10.60 -7.63 4.13
CA PHE A 19 9.17 -7.91 4.12
C PHE A 19 8.76 -8.68 5.36
N LYS A 20 7.62 -8.32 5.95
CA LYS A 20 7.03 -9.06 7.06
C LYS A 20 6.59 -10.44 6.55
N PRO A 21 6.91 -11.54 7.26
CA PRO A 21 6.51 -12.89 6.83
C PRO A 21 4.99 -13.06 6.78
N ALA A 22 4.50 -13.82 5.81
CA ALA A 22 3.06 -14.01 5.56
C ALA A 22 2.30 -14.74 6.68
N ASP A 23 3.00 -15.47 7.57
CA ASP A 23 2.40 -16.13 8.73
C ASP A 23 2.26 -15.20 9.96
N GLU A 24 2.80 -13.98 9.88
CA GLU A 24 2.77 -12.99 10.97
C GLU A 24 1.64 -11.96 10.83
N TYR A 25 0.86 -12.01 9.75
CA TYR A 25 -0.29 -11.14 9.55
C TYR A 25 -1.41 -11.85 8.78
N GLY A 26 -2.64 -11.48 9.09
CA GLY A 26 -3.82 -11.78 8.29
C GLY A 26 -4.13 -10.61 7.36
N PHE A 27 -4.79 -10.89 6.25
CA PHE A 27 -5.38 -9.87 5.41
C PHE A 27 -6.80 -10.25 5.01
N THR A 28 -7.64 -9.25 4.77
CA THR A 28 -8.99 -9.43 4.23
C THR A 28 -9.26 -8.32 3.24
N LEU A 29 -9.64 -8.70 2.01
CA LEU A 29 -10.01 -7.78 0.95
C LEU A 29 -11.54 -7.77 0.81
N ASN A 30 -12.13 -6.60 1.04
CA ASN A 30 -13.57 -6.40 0.99
C ASN A 30 -13.93 -5.46 -0.17
N TYR A 31 -15.14 -5.63 -0.67
CA TYR A 31 -15.71 -4.81 -1.74
C TYR A 31 -17.05 -4.24 -1.30
N GLU A 32 -17.19 -2.95 -1.49
CA GLU A 32 -18.46 -2.26 -1.30
C GLU A 32 -18.80 -1.52 -2.58
N PHE A 33 -20.03 -1.63 -3.05
CA PHE A 33 -20.50 -0.83 -4.17
C PHE A 33 -20.82 0.57 -3.64
N ARG A 34 -20.03 1.57 -4.05
CA ARG A 34 -20.21 2.99 -3.69
C ARG A 34 -20.46 3.84 -4.94
N ASN A 35 -21.18 4.95 -4.80
CA ASN A 35 -21.32 5.93 -5.87
C ASN A 35 -20.10 6.86 -5.88
N LYS A 36 -19.52 7.12 -7.06
CA LYS A 36 -18.43 8.07 -7.21
C LYS A 36 -19.02 9.49 -7.18
N ALA A 37 -18.62 10.31 -6.22
CA ALA A 37 -19.05 11.71 -6.20
C ALA A 37 -18.51 12.42 -7.45
N VAL A 38 -19.40 13.06 -8.21
CA VAL A 38 -19.02 13.88 -9.36
C VAL A 38 -18.24 15.07 -8.83
N SER A 39 -16.93 15.15 -9.10
CA SER A 39 -16.14 16.30 -8.67
C SER A 39 -16.52 17.52 -9.52
N ASP A 40 -16.93 18.63 -8.89
CA ASP A 40 -17.32 19.90 -9.54
C ASP A 40 -16.21 20.60 -10.37
N ARG A 41 -15.03 19.98 -10.54
CA ARG A 41 -13.87 20.61 -11.19
C ARG A 41 -13.90 20.60 -12.72
N PHE A 42 -14.91 20.00 -13.34
CA PHE A 42 -15.01 19.90 -14.79
C PHE A 42 -16.44 20.22 -15.27
N LYS A 43 -16.76 21.52 -15.36
CA LYS A 43 -17.78 21.98 -16.32
C LYS A 43 -17.19 21.81 -17.72
N VAL A 44 -17.48 20.68 -18.36
CA VAL A 44 -17.11 20.40 -19.75
C VAL A 44 -18.36 20.60 -20.61
N ASP A 45 -18.21 21.42 -21.66
CA ASP A 45 -19.23 21.66 -22.67
C ASP A 45 -19.55 20.35 -23.41
N TRP A 46 -20.84 20.00 -23.47
CA TRP A 46 -21.33 18.74 -24.02
C TRP A 46 -21.43 18.82 -25.54
N SER A 47 -20.40 18.34 -26.26
CA SER A 47 -20.55 17.94 -27.66
C SER A 47 -20.13 16.49 -27.94
N ASN A 48 -19.51 15.80 -26.98
CA ASN A 48 -19.20 14.37 -27.08
C ASN A 48 -19.57 13.66 -25.78
N GLN A 49 -20.69 12.94 -25.83
CA GLN A 49 -21.27 12.17 -24.74
C GLN A 49 -20.37 10.96 -24.43
N LEU A 50 -19.31 11.19 -23.64
CA LEU A 50 -18.67 10.09 -22.91
C LEU A 50 -19.65 9.70 -21.79
N GLN A 51 -20.16 8.46 -21.86
CA GLN A 51 -20.99 7.88 -20.82
C GLN A 51 -20.22 7.87 -19.50
N TYR A 52 -20.42 8.90 -18.67
CA TYR A 52 -20.11 8.80 -17.26
C TYR A 52 -21.12 7.80 -16.68
N SER A 53 -20.62 6.66 -16.22
CA SER A 53 -21.46 5.68 -15.55
C SER A 53 -21.97 6.29 -14.25
N ASP A 54 -23.23 6.70 -14.27
CA ASP A 54 -24.03 7.10 -13.09
C ASP A 54 -24.36 5.88 -12.21
N GLY A 55 -23.41 4.94 -12.12
CA GLY A 55 -23.56 3.60 -11.60
C GLY A 55 -22.67 3.38 -10.39
N THR A 56 -23.16 2.54 -9.49
CA THR A 56 -22.42 2.14 -8.29
C THR A 56 -21.18 1.34 -8.73
N LEU A 57 -19.99 1.81 -8.34
CA LEU A 57 -18.72 1.19 -8.69
C LEU A 57 -18.16 0.41 -7.49
N PRO A 58 -17.47 -0.71 -7.73
CA PRO A 58 -16.78 -1.45 -6.67
C PRO A 58 -15.66 -0.61 -6.04
N PHE A 59 -15.72 -0.45 -4.74
CA PHE A 59 -14.74 0.22 -3.90
C PHE A 59 -14.01 -0.83 -3.05
N ALA A 60 -12.69 -0.88 -3.15
CA ALA A 60 -11.85 -1.84 -2.45
C ALA A 60 -11.41 -1.30 -1.08
N THR A 61 -11.54 -2.14 -0.06
CA THR A 61 -11.00 -1.88 1.28
C THR A 61 -10.21 -3.10 1.73
N ILE A 62 -8.97 -2.90 2.16
CA ILE A 62 -8.17 -3.97 2.73
C ILE A 62 -8.00 -3.76 4.23
N THR A 63 -8.14 -4.85 4.97
CA THR A 63 -7.82 -4.91 6.39
C THR A 63 -6.61 -5.78 6.58
N ILE A 64 -5.57 -5.25 7.21
CA ILE A 64 -4.39 -5.99 7.62
C ILE A 64 -4.44 -6.15 9.14
N LYS A 65 -4.29 -7.39 9.61
CA LYS A 65 -4.33 -7.73 11.03
C LYS A 65 -3.00 -8.34 11.45
N PRO A 66 -2.16 -7.64 12.24
CA PRO A 66 -0.92 -8.22 12.75
C PRO A 66 -1.24 -9.38 13.70
N LEU A 67 -0.71 -10.57 13.41
CA LEU A 67 -0.86 -11.78 14.23
C LEU A 67 0.33 -11.96 15.17
N LYS A 68 1.52 -11.55 14.73
CA LYS A 68 2.75 -11.53 15.54
C LYS A 68 3.47 -10.20 15.35
N LEU A 69 3.99 -9.66 16.44
CA LEU A 69 4.83 -8.47 16.44
C LEU A 69 6.15 -8.80 17.15
N SER A 70 7.26 -8.36 16.57
CA SER A 70 8.56 -8.42 17.24
C SER A 70 8.68 -7.32 18.30
N GLN A 71 9.67 -7.43 19.19
CA GLN A 71 9.94 -6.39 20.18
C GLN A 71 10.36 -5.06 19.54
N ASP A 72 10.84 -5.12 18.29
CA ASP A 72 11.30 -3.97 17.50
C ASP A 72 10.20 -3.41 16.56
N GLU A 73 8.94 -3.80 16.76
CA GLU A 73 7.78 -3.32 15.98
C GLU A 73 6.80 -2.56 16.88
N GLU A 74 7.20 -1.39 17.38
CA GLU A 74 6.41 -0.61 18.34
C GLU A 74 5.25 0.14 17.69
N ARG A 75 5.44 0.56 16.44
CA ARG A 75 4.52 1.44 15.72
C ARG A 75 4.40 1.02 14.27
N VAL A 76 3.29 1.40 13.67
CA VAL A 76 2.97 1.14 12.27
C VAL A 76 2.56 2.44 11.58
N LYS A 77 3.00 2.61 10.34
CA LYS A 77 2.59 3.70 9.44
C LYS A 77 2.23 3.15 8.09
N ILE A 78 1.38 3.85 7.35
CA ILE A 78 1.04 3.50 5.98
C ILE A 78 1.44 4.66 5.09
N ILE A 79 2.25 4.37 4.07
CA ILE A 79 2.72 5.33 3.07
C ILE A 79 2.20 4.88 1.70
N THR A 80 1.71 5.81 0.90
CA THR A 80 1.24 5.54 -0.47
C THR A 80 2.37 5.68 -1.49
N ASN A 81 2.20 5.18 -2.72
CA ASN A 81 3.11 5.48 -3.85
C ASN A 81 3.36 6.99 -4.05
N LEU A 82 2.39 7.84 -3.68
CA LEU A 82 2.50 9.30 -3.77
C LEU A 82 3.31 9.91 -2.61
N GLY A 83 3.80 9.10 -1.67
CA GLY A 83 4.55 9.54 -0.49
C GLY A 83 3.68 10.06 0.66
N ASN A 84 2.36 10.00 0.53
CA ASN A 84 1.43 10.48 1.56
C ASN A 84 1.35 9.49 2.72
N ARG A 85 1.41 10.00 3.95
CA ARG A 85 1.19 9.20 5.16
C ARG A 85 -0.28 9.24 5.56
N ILE A 86 -1.00 8.15 5.34
CA ILE A 86 -2.45 8.06 5.60
C ILE A 86 -2.78 7.44 6.97
N TYR A 87 -1.82 6.76 7.60
CA TYR A 87 -2.01 6.12 8.89
C TYR A 87 -0.72 6.16 9.72
N SER A 88 -0.83 6.37 11.04
CA SER A 88 0.27 6.15 11.98
C SER A 88 -0.26 5.91 13.39
N ARG A 89 -0.04 4.71 13.94
CA ARG A 89 -0.48 4.33 15.30
C ARG A 89 0.53 3.40 15.96
N LYS A 90 0.34 3.15 17.25
CA LYS A 90 1.06 2.08 17.97
C LYS A 90 0.68 0.74 17.34
N ALA A 91 1.66 -0.11 17.08
CA ALA A 91 1.41 -1.46 16.60
C ALA A 91 0.88 -2.30 17.76
N ALA A 92 -0.14 -3.09 17.48
CA ALA A 92 -0.73 -4.01 18.42
C ALA A 92 -1.17 -5.27 17.66
N VAL A 93 -0.96 -6.42 18.29
CA VAL A 93 -1.49 -7.69 17.79
C VAL A 93 -3.01 -7.60 17.81
N ASP A 94 -3.64 -8.24 16.83
CA ASP A 94 -5.08 -8.28 16.63
C ASP A 94 -5.78 -6.93 16.38
N ASN A 95 -5.02 -5.85 16.20
CA ASN A 95 -5.59 -4.56 15.86
C ASN A 95 -5.71 -4.40 14.35
N ASP A 96 -6.92 -4.13 13.88
CA ASP A 96 -7.21 -4.00 12.45
C ASP A 96 -6.65 -2.69 11.89
N ILE A 97 -5.83 -2.83 10.85
CA ILE A 97 -5.29 -1.73 10.06
C ILE A 97 -6.09 -1.69 8.77
N VAL A 98 -7.06 -0.77 8.71
CA VAL A 98 -7.97 -0.63 7.56
C VAL A 98 -7.41 0.41 6.59
N ILE A 99 -7.36 0.06 5.30
CA ILE A 99 -6.94 0.91 4.19
C ILE A 99 -8.08 0.94 3.18
N GLU A 100 -8.68 2.12 3.03
CA GLU A 100 -9.61 2.40 1.96
C GLU A 100 -8.80 2.64 0.68
N MET A 101 -8.81 1.68 -0.26
CA MET A 101 -7.93 1.72 -1.42
C MET A 101 -8.48 2.59 -2.55
N GLY A 102 -9.81 2.72 -2.66
CA GLY A 102 -10.45 3.46 -3.75
C GLY A 102 -11.28 2.56 -4.66
N PHE A 103 -11.73 3.13 -5.77
CA PHE A 103 -12.48 2.40 -6.80
C PHE A 103 -11.55 1.49 -7.60
N THR A 104 -11.98 0.26 -7.90
CA THR A 104 -11.10 -0.74 -8.53
C THR A 104 -10.65 -0.33 -9.93
N ASP A 105 -11.50 0.40 -10.68
CA ASP A 105 -11.14 0.87 -12.02
C ASP A 105 -10.00 1.90 -11.94
N ASP A 106 -10.07 2.86 -11.00
CA ASP A 106 -9.01 3.84 -10.77
C ASP A 106 -7.70 3.17 -10.30
N LEU A 107 -7.83 2.11 -9.49
CA LEU A 107 -6.69 1.30 -9.03
C LEU A 107 -6.02 0.53 -10.17
N LYS A 108 -6.77 0.04 -11.16
CA LYS A 108 -6.25 -0.68 -12.34
C LYS A 108 -5.59 0.27 -13.33
N ASP A 109 -6.22 1.41 -13.55
CA ASP A 109 -5.72 2.43 -14.47
C ASP A 109 -4.58 3.26 -13.88
N HIS A 110 -4.22 3.01 -12.61
CA HIS A 110 -3.20 3.77 -11.85
C HIS A 110 -3.49 5.28 -11.81
N ILE A 111 -4.77 5.65 -11.83
CA ILE A 111 -5.23 7.05 -11.77
C ILE A 111 -5.10 7.59 -10.34
N ASP A 112 -5.33 6.73 -9.34
CA ASP A 112 -5.18 7.05 -7.91
C ASP A 112 -4.11 6.14 -7.27
N VAL A 113 -3.98 6.18 -5.95
CA VAL A 113 -3.03 5.38 -5.17
C VAL A 113 -3.23 3.89 -5.40
N PHE A 114 -2.30 3.26 -6.10
CA PHE A 114 -2.30 1.83 -6.42
C PHE A 114 -1.29 1.00 -5.60
N GLU A 115 -0.49 1.65 -4.76
CA GLU A 115 0.51 0.99 -3.92
C GLU A 115 0.53 1.57 -2.50
N TYR A 116 0.64 0.69 -1.52
CA TYR A 116 0.66 1.03 -0.10
C TYR A 116 1.75 0.23 0.61
N ASP A 117 2.61 0.93 1.33
CA ASP A 117 3.60 0.36 2.22
C ASP A 117 3.13 0.47 3.67
N VAL A 118 2.79 -0.67 4.28
CA VAL A 118 2.51 -0.80 5.71
C VAL A 118 3.83 -1.09 6.41
N ILE A 119 4.41 -0.08 7.07
CA ILE A 119 5.75 -0.12 7.62
C ILE A 119 5.69 -0.15 9.14
N PHE A 120 6.35 -1.15 9.73
CA PHE A 120 6.55 -1.27 11.17
C PHE A 120 7.90 -0.67 11.57
N PHE A 121 7.95 -0.02 12.73
CA PHE A 121 9.14 0.70 13.18
C PHE A 121 9.35 0.65 14.69
N SER A 122 10.63 0.72 15.09
CA SER A 122 11.10 0.98 16.45
C SER A 122 11.83 2.32 16.47
N GLY A 123 11.32 3.28 17.24
CA GLY A 123 11.79 4.67 17.22
C GLY A 123 11.75 5.30 15.82
N ARG A 124 12.93 5.40 15.16
CA ARG A 124 13.08 5.93 13.78
C ARG A 124 13.48 4.87 12.76
N LYS A 125 13.78 3.65 13.18
CA LYS A 125 14.24 2.57 12.30
C LYS A 125 13.03 1.80 11.77
N GLU A 126 12.98 1.58 10.46
CA GLU A 126 12.03 0.65 9.85
C GLU A 126 12.49 -0.78 10.09
N THR A 127 11.58 -1.61 10.60
CA THR A 127 11.90 -2.97 11.05
C THR A 127 11.37 -4.00 10.07
N SER A 128 10.15 -3.81 9.60
CA SER A 128 9.53 -4.68 8.59
C SER A 128 8.49 -3.91 7.78
N ARG A 129 8.10 -4.47 6.64
CA ARG A 129 7.14 -3.87 5.73
C ARG A 129 6.22 -4.90 5.10
N ILE A 130 4.97 -4.52 4.90
CA ILE A 130 4.05 -5.21 3.99
C ILE A 130 3.80 -4.27 2.83
N ASN A 131 4.11 -4.72 1.61
CA ASN A 131 3.82 -3.97 0.39
C ASN A 131 2.54 -4.51 -0.22
N LEU A 132 1.59 -3.61 -0.50
CA LEU A 132 0.33 -3.89 -1.17
C LEU A 132 0.37 -3.19 -2.52
N TYR A 133 0.16 -3.93 -3.60
CA TYR A 133 0.28 -3.40 -4.95
C TYR A 133 -0.87 -3.91 -5.83
N VAL A 134 -1.45 -3.00 -6.61
CA VAL A 134 -2.40 -3.33 -7.68
C VAL A 134 -1.70 -3.19 -9.01
N ASP A 135 -1.61 -4.27 -9.78
CA ASP A 135 -1.11 -4.18 -11.14
C ASP A 135 -2.19 -3.68 -12.12
N ARG A 136 -1.75 -3.30 -13.33
CA ARG A 136 -2.65 -2.77 -14.36
C ARG A 136 -3.63 -3.81 -14.91
N ASP A 137 -3.32 -5.09 -14.75
CA ASP A 137 -4.23 -6.18 -15.09
C ASP A 137 -5.28 -6.43 -13.99
N GLY A 138 -5.22 -5.66 -12.89
CA GLY A 138 -6.07 -5.74 -11.72
C GLY A 138 -5.68 -6.82 -10.73
N ASN A 139 -4.55 -7.51 -10.89
CA ASN A 139 -4.09 -8.42 -9.85
C ASN A 139 -3.70 -7.63 -8.60
N PHE A 140 -4.11 -8.16 -7.45
CA PHE A 140 -3.73 -7.64 -6.15
C PHE A 140 -2.59 -8.48 -5.58
N LEU A 141 -1.47 -7.82 -5.27
CA LEU A 141 -0.25 -8.44 -4.79
C LEU A 141 0.04 -7.98 -3.35
N ILE A 142 0.49 -8.92 -2.52
CA ILE A 142 1.06 -8.64 -1.20
C ILE A 142 2.48 -9.16 -1.17
N ASN A 143 3.45 -8.30 -0.88
CA ASN A 143 4.89 -8.61 -0.92
C ASN A 143 5.31 -9.26 -2.25
N GLY A 144 4.70 -8.86 -3.37
CA GLY A 144 4.96 -9.42 -4.71
C GLY A 144 4.25 -10.74 -5.01
N GLU A 145 3.53 -11.32 -4.06
CA GLU A 145 2.73 -12.54 -4.29
C GLU A 145 1.29 -12.19 -4.64
N LYS A 146 0.76 -12.81 -5.69
CA LYS A 146 -0.65 -12.62 -6.09
C LYS A 146 -1.60 -13.19 -5.03
N ARG A 147 -2.46 -12.33 -4.48
CA ARG A 147 -3.46 -12.68 -3.47
C ARG A 147 -4.91 -12.48 -3.93
N GLY A 148 -5.12 -11.77 -5.04
CA GLY A 148 -6.46 -11.54 -5.59
C GLY A 148 -6.43 -10.93 -6.99
N LYS A 149 -7.61 -10.57 -7.50
CA LYS A 149 -7.78 -9.83 -8.75
C LYS A 149 -9.06 -8.99 -8.72
N PHE A 150 -9.00 -7.81 -9.34
CA PHE A 150 -10.08 -6.85 -9.59
C PHE A 150 -10.62 -6.93 -11.02
#